data_AF-A0ABD7SR63-F1
#
_entry.id   AF-A0ABD7SR63-F1
#
_cell.length_a   1.000
_cell.length_b   1.000
_cell.length_c   1.000
_cell.angle_alpha   90.00
_cell.angle_beta   90.00
_cell.angle_gamma   90.00
#
_symmetry.space_group_name_H-M   'P 1'
#
loop_
_entity.id
_entity.type
_entity.pdbx_description
1 polymer ?
#
loop_
_entity_poly.entity_id
_entity_poly.type
_entity_poly.pdbx_seq_one_letter_code
_entity_poly.pdbx_strand_id
1 'polypeptide(L)' 'MTNEEYKSARKELKMSVPEWIEKLGISRDTHKKYNSGAIPIQLPVVNHIKTMIEKKSLESVLNTPK' A
#
# COMPACT_ATOMS: atom_id res chain seq x y z
N MET A 1 -0.92 -8.82 7.24
CA MET A 1 -1.74 -8.07 6.26
C MET A 1 -2.44 -9.07 5.39
N THR A 2 -3.76 -8.98 5.27
CA THR A 2 -4.59 -9.77 4.37
C THR A 2 -4.60 -9.17 2.95
N ASN A 3 -5.08 -9.92 1.97
CA ASN A 3 -5.29 -9.42 0.61
C ASN A 3 -6.33 -8.27 0.57
N GLU A 4 -7.34 -8.30 1.43
CA GLU A 4 -8.34 -7.23 1.53
C GLU A 4 -7.76 -5.95 2.14
N GLU A 5 -6.91 -6.07 3.17
CA GLU A 5 -6.16 -4.94 3.73
C GLU A 5 -5.21 -4.34 2.69
N TYR A 6 -4.51 -5.18 1.93
CA TYR A 6 -3.64 -4.74 0.84
C TYR A 6 -4.39 -3.95 -0.25
N LYS A 7 -5.56 -4.43 -0.68
CA LYS A 7 -6.42 -3.72 -1.64
C LYS A 7 -6.90 -2.40 -1.09
N SER A 8 -7.30 -2.39 0.17
CA SER A 8 -7.83 -1.20 0.86
C SER A 8 -6.75 -0.13 1.02
N ALA A 9 -5.53 -0.52 1.40
CA ALA A 9 -4.40 0.40 1.54
C ALA A 9 -4.10 1.18 0.25
N ARG A 10 -4.11 0.52 -0.92
CA ARG A 10 -3.92 1.22 -2.22
C ARG A 10 -5.02 2.26 -2.46
N LYS A 11 -6.27 1.91 -2.14
CA LYS A 11 -7.43 2.82 -2.31
C LYS A 11 -7.35 4.00 -1.34
N GLU A 12 -7.00 3.75 -0.09
CA GLU A 12 -6.82 4.77 0.95
C GLU A 12 -5.72 5.75 0.58
N LEU A 13 -4.60 5.25 0.07
CA LEU A 13 -3.50 6.06 -0.44
C LEU A 13 -3.85 6.76 -1.76
N LYS A 14 -4.99 6.44 -2.38
CA LYS A 14 -5.48 6.97 -3.66
C LYS A 14 -4.51 6.75 -4.83
N MET A 15 -3.76 5.65 -4.79
CA MET A 15 -2.74 5.35 -5.81
C MET A 15 -3.29 4.53 -6.97
N SER A 16 -2.80 4.84 -8.17
CA SER A 16 -3.03 4.00 -9.35
C SER A 16 -2.33 2.64 -9.22
N VAL A 17 -2.71 1.64 -10.02
CA VAL A 17 -2.02 0.33 -9.98
C VAL A 17 -0.55 0.45 -10.43
N PRO A 18 -0.20 1.18 -11.50
CA PRO A 18 1.21 1.38 -11.88
C PRO A 18 2.04 2.04 -10.78
N GLU A 19 1.54 3.14 -10.21
CA GLU A 19 2.21 3.85 -9.11
C GLU A 19 2.39 2.96 -7.87
N TRP A 20 1.36 2.18 -7.54
CA TRP A 20 1.41 1.25 -6.41
C TRP A 20 2.49 0.18 -6.57
N ILE A 21 2.61 -0.39 -7.77
CA ILE A 21 3.61 -1.40 -8.10
C ILE A 21 5.02 -0.79 -8.04
N GLU A 22 5.18 0.41 -8.59
CA GLU A 22 6.45 1.15 -8.59
C GLU A 22 6.89 1.49 -7.16
N LYS A 23 6.01 2.07 -6.34
CA LYS A 23 6.32 2.44 -4.95
C LYS A 23 6.70 1.23 -4.10
N LEU A 24 6.03 0.11 -4.28
CA LEU A 24 6.33 -1.12 -3.53
C LEU A 24 7.51 -1.91 -4.09
N GLY A 25 8.03 -1.57 -5.28
CA GLY A 25 9.11 -2.30 -5.93
C GLY A 25 8.75 -3.75 -6.26
N ILE A 26 7.48 -4.02 -6.60
CA ILE A 26 7.00 -5.36 -6.94
C ILE A 26 6.69 -5.48 -8.44
N SER A 27 6.44 -6.70 -8.92
CA SER A 27 5.96 -6.90 -10.29
C SER A 27 4.43 -6.83 -10.38
N ARG A 28 3.90 -6.65 -11.60
CA ARG A 28 2.45 -6.76 -11.87
C ARG A 28 1.89 -8.14 -11.55
N ASP A 29 2.68 -9.21 -11.75
CA ASP A 29 2.29 -10.57 -11.41
C ASP A 29 2.18 -10.74 -9.88
N THR A 30 3.19 -10.26 -9.15
CA THR A 30 3.18 -10.23 -7.68
C THR A 30 1.95 -9.47 -7.16
N HIS A 31 1.64 -8.31 -7.74
CA HIS A 31 0.44 -7.55 -7.37
C HIS A 31 -0.85 -8.35 -7.57
N LYS A 32 -0.99 -9.06 -8.71
CA LYS A 32 -2.16 -9.92 -8.97
C LYS A 32 -2.28 -11.04 -7.95
N LYS A 33 -1.17 -11.71 -7.63
CA LYS A 33 -1.13 -12.81 -6.64
C LYS A 33 -1.45 -12.33 -5.22
N TYR A 34 -0.99 -11.14 -4.84
CA TYR A 34 -1.40 -10.51 -3.57
C TYR A 34 -2.89 -10.15 -3.55
N ASN A 35 -3.43 -9.58 -4.64
CA ASN A 35 -4.86 -9.25 -4.71
C ASN A 35 -5.75 -10.50 -4.64
N SER A 36 -5.37 -11.58 -5.31
CA SER A 36 -6.15 -12.83 -5.29
C SER A 36 -5.96 -13.64 -4.02
N GLY A 37 -4.96 -13.32 -3.19
CA GLY A 37 -4.57 -14.14 -2.04
C GLY A 37 -3.87 -15.43 -2.43
N ALA A 38 -3.42 -15.58 -3.68
CA ALA A 38 -2.70 -16.76 -4.15
C ALA A 38 -1.35 -16.95 -3.43
N ILE A 39 -0.74 -15.86 -2.95
CA ILE A 39 0.44 -15.89 -2.10
C ILE A 39 0.27 -14.89 -0.93
N PRO A 40 0.90 -15.14 0.23
CA PRO A 40 0.91 -14.17 1.32
C PRO A 40 1.72 -12.92 0.96
N ILE A 41 1.28 -11.76 1.46
CA ILE A 41 2.01 -10.50 1.31
C ILE A 41 3.27 -10.55 2.18
N GLN A 42 4.43 -10.34 1.56
CA GLN A 42 5.71 -10.46 2.25
C GLN A 42 5.91 -9.32 3.25
N LEU A 43 6.58 -9.60 4.36
CA LEU A 43 6.78 -8.65 5.45
C LEU A 43 7.41 -7.31 5.02
N PRO A 44 8.42 -7.25 4.13
CA PRO A 44 8.95 -5.97 3.64
C PRO A 44 7.89 -5.10 2.95
N VAL A 45 7.00 -5.72 2.17
CA VAL A 45 5.88 -5.02 1.50
C VAL A 45 4.88 -4.52 2.53
N VAL A 46 4.55 -5.34 3.54
CA VAL A 46 3.66 -4.93 4.65
C VAL A 46 4.23 -3.71 5.38
N ASN A 47 5.52 -3.73 5.71
CA ASN A 47 6.18 -2.63 6.41
C ASN A 47 6.18 -1.35 5.57
N HIS A 48 6.49 -1.45 4.28
CA HIS A 48 6.46 -0.30 3.37
C HIS A 48 5.05 0.32 3.32
N ILE A 49 4.00 -0.48 3.17
CA ILE A 49 2.62 0.00 3.14
C ILE A 49 2.27 0.74 4.43
N LYS A 50 2.62 0.18 5.59
CA LYS A 50 2.37 0.82 6.89
C LYS A 50 3.09 2.16 6.99
N THR A 51 4.35 2.24 6.59
CA THR A 51 5.11 3.50 6.57
C THR A 51 4.47 4.55 5.65
N MET A 52 3.93 4.16 4.49
CA MET A 52 3.23 5.11 3.61
C MET A 52 1.93 5.64 4.22
N ILE A 53 1.15 4.78 4.88
CA ILE A 53 -0.10 5.18 5.56
C ILE A 53 0.22 6.13 6.72
N GLU A 54 1.20 5.78 7.54
CA GLU A 54 1.64 6.61 8.67
C GLU A 54 2.15 7.98 8.20
N LYS A 55 2.99 7.99 7.15
CA LYS A 55 3.47 9.24 6.54
C LYS A 55 2.31 10.12 6.08
N LYS A 56 1.32 9.57 5.37
CA LYS A 56 0.13 10.31 4.93
C LYS A 56 -0.68 10.86 6.10
N SER A 57 -0.82 10.07 7.17
CA SER A 57 -1.49 10.51 8.39
C SER A 57 -0.79 11.72 9.01
N LEU A 58 0.54 11.67 9.17
CA LEU A 58 1.34 12.77 9.70
C LEU A 58 1.27 14.02 8.82
N GLU A 59 1.34 13.86 7.49
CA GLU A 59 1.18 14.97 6.54
C GLU A 59 -0.20 15.63 6.66
N SER A 60 -1.26 14.85 6.92
CA SER A 60 -2.59 15.43 7.12
C SER A 60 -2.67 16.29 8.39
N VAL A 61 -2.04 15.84 9.49
CA VAL A 61 -1.99 16.59 10.76
C VAL A 61 -1.19 17.88 10.60
N LEU A 62 -0.02 17.82 9.96
CA LEU A 62 0.86 18.98 9.77
C LEU A 62 0.25 20.06 8.87
N ASN A 63 -0.57 19.67 7.89
CA ASN A 63 -1.18 20.58 6.93
C ASN A 63 -2.56 21.11 7.37
N THR A 64 -2.98 20.87 8.62
CA THR A 64 -4.21 21.46 9.17
C THR A 64 -3.95 22.94 9.51
N PRO A 65 -4.62 23.91 8.86
CA PRO A 65 -4.46 25.32 9.23
C PRO A 65 -4.98 25.54 10.65
N LYS A 66 -4.18 26.22 11.48
CA LYS A 66 -4.54 26.65 12.83
C LYS A 66 -5.66 27.69 12.80
#